data_AF-A0A0U3FIK9-F1
#
_entry.id   AF-A0A0U3FIK9-F1
#
_cell.length_a   1.000
_cell.length_b   1.000
_cell.length_c   1.000
_cell.angle_alpha   90.00
_cell.angle_beta   90.00
_cell.angle_gamma   90.00
#
_symmetry.space_group_name_H-M   'P 1'
#
loop_
_entity.id
_entity.type
_entity.pdbx_description
1 polymer ?
#
loop_
_entity_poly.entity_id
_entity_poly.type
_entity_poly.pdbx_seq_one_letter_code
_entity_poly.pdbx_strand_id
1 'polypeptide(L)'
;MVGESISLKEGDLIEIDLSHVPLRPSSKKEIMELETALIIGTIYRPEVLQLILDPVEKATWVDSLAVAAGALAREKAGYPISKIAEELGRSESTVRNHLKGKTKAGKLVRETYELLARGELKLVIPIKGVLVTQDKIKELEERVKELEKENAELKEKLQQTETQEKVEELMKRIESLQKELEEKERILSEIRKLVCTTIHS
;
A
#
# COMPACT_ATOMS: atom_id res chain seq x y z
N MET A 1 11.26 -31.03 -27.21
CA MET A 1 11.79 -30.10 -26.19
C MET A 1 10.82 -30.14 -25.03
N VAL A 2 11.33 -30.54 -23.87
CA VAL A 2 10.55 -30.76 -22.66
C VAL A 2 10.02 -29.41 -22.21
N GLY A 3 8.70 -29.23 -22.19
CA GLY A 3 8.09 -28.07 -21.56
C GLY A 3 8.28 -28.21 -20.06
N GLU A 4 9.28 -27.53 -19.52
CA GLU A 4 9.37 -27.33 -18.08
C GLU A 4 8.17 -26.48 -17.66
N SER A 5 7.20 -27.14 -17.04
CA SER A 5 6.11 -26.47 -16.31
C SER A 5 6.75 -25.69 -15.17
N ILE A 6 6.87 -24.37 -15.33
CA ILE A 6 7.34 -23.47 -14.27
C ILE A 6 6.31 -23.55 -13.14
N SER A 7 6.66 -24.25 -12.05
CA SER A 7 5.86 -24.32 -10.84
C SER A 7 6.05 -23.01 -10.06
N LEU A 8 5.31 -21.98 -10.45
CA LEU A 8 5.25 -20.70 -9.73
C LEU A 8 4.50 -20.93 -8.41
N LYS A 9 5.15 -20.63 -7.29
CA LYS A 9 4.54 -20.70 -5.96
C LYS A 9 3.88 -19.36 -5.61
N GLU A 10 2.95 -19.44 -4.66
CA GLU A 10 2.21 -18.29 -4.16
C GLU A 10 3.16 -17.32 -3.44
N GLY A 11 3.28 -16.09 -3.96
CA GLY A 11 4.16 -15.04 -3.39
C GLY A 11 5.45 -14.78 -4.18
N ASP A 12 5.69 -15.51 -5.27
CA ASP A 12 6.88 -15.29 -6.09
C ASP A 12 6.80 -13.94 -6.83
N LEU A 13 7.90 -13.18 -6.78
CA LEU A 13 8.11 -12.00 -7.61
C LEU A 13 8.77 -12.45 -8.91
N ILE A 14 8.15 -12.14 -10.05
CA ILE A 14 8.81 -12.34 -11.35
C ILE A 14 9.54 -11.06 -11.68
N GLU A 15 10.87 -11.15 -11.75
CA GLU A 15 11.70 -10.15 -12.38
C GLU A 15 11.71 -10.44 -13.89
N ILE A 16 11.16 -9.52 -14.68
CA ILE A 16 11.26 -9.62 -16.14
C ILE A 16 12.55 -8.94 -16.55
N ASP A 17 13.49 -9.72 -17.07
CA ASP A 17 14.68 -9.19 -17.72
C ASP A 17 14.31 -8.59 -19.09
N LEU A 18 14.40 -7.27 -19.21
CA LEU A 18 14.20 -6.53 -20.45
C LEU A 18 15.53 -6.02 -21.05
N SER A 19 16.69 -6.42 -20.52
CA SER A 19 17.99 -5.96 -20.99
C SER A 19 18.30 -6.33 -22.44
N HIS A 20 17.68 -7.40 -22.94
CA HIS A 20 17.88 -7.92 -24.30
C HIS A 20 16.90 -7.33 -25.33
N VAL A 21 16.04 -6.38 -24.94
CA VAL A 21 15.05 -5.80 -25.86
C VAL A 21 15.72 -4.82 -26.83
N PRO A 22 15.52 -4.99 -28.16
CA PRO A 22 16.15 -4.14 -29.16
C PRO A 22 15.52 -2.74 -29.20
N LEU A 23 16.30 -1.70 -28.87
CA LEU A 23 15.84 -0.30 -28.89
C LEU A 23 15.66 0.27 -30.31
N ARG A 24 16.28 -0.37 -31.30
CA ARG A 24 16.19 -0.08 -32.74
C ARG A 24 15.93 -1.39 -33.49
N PRO A 25 14.69 -1.89 -33.46
CA PRO A 25 14.37 -3.18 -34.03
C PRO A 25 14.46 -3.14 -35.56
N SER A 26 14.99 -4.20 -36.15
CA SER A 26 15.25 -4.35 -37.59
C SER A 26 14.38 -5.43 -38.25
N SER A 27 13.86 -6.36 -37.45
CA SER A 27 12.99 -7.46 -37.91
C SER A 27 11.58 -7.36 -37.31
N LYS A 28 10.60 -8.02 -37.94
CA LYS A 28 9.24 -8.10 -37.39
C LYS A 28 9.19 -8.67 -35.96
N LYS A 29 10.07 -9.63 -35.66
CA LYS A 29 10.19 -10.22 -34.33
C LYS A 29 10.68 -9.18 -33.31
N GLU A 30 11.76 -8.47 -33.64
CA GLU A 30 12.32 -7.44 -32.77
C GLU A 30 11.34 -6.27 -32.55
N ILE A 31 10.55 -5.90 -33.57
CA ILE A 31 9.48 -4.90 -33.44
C ILE A 31 8.45 -5.37 -32.41
N MET A 32 8.02 -6.62 -32.51
CA MET A 32 7.05 -7.22 -31.58
C MET A 32 7.63 -7.33 -30.16
N GLU A 33 8.92 -7.65 -30.01
CA GLU A 33 9.60 -7.68 -28.71
C GLU A 33 9.63 -6.29 -28.06
N LEU A 34 10.02 -5.25 -28.80
CA LEU A 34 10.00 -3.88 -28.30
C LEU A 34 8.57 -3.42 -27.98
N GLU A 35 7.61 -3.69 -28.86
CA GLU A 35 6.19 -3.39 -28.63
C GLU A 35 5.67 -4.05 -27.35
N THR A 36 5.95 -5.34 -27.17
CA THR A 36 5.55 -6.11 -25.97
C THR A 36 6.20 -5.55 -24.71
N ALA A 37 7.49 -5.26 -24.75
CA ALA A 37 8.21 -4.67 -23.63
C ALA A 37 7.64 -3.30 -23.22
N LEU A 38 7.28 -2.47 -24.20
CA LEU A 38 6.67 -1.16 -23.95
C LEU A 38 5.26 -1.28 -23.36
N ILE A 39 4.45 -2.22 -23.82
CA ILE A 39 3.12 -2.49 -23.25
C ILE A 39 3.26 -2.94 -21.79
N ILE A 40 4.02 -4.00 -21.54
CA ILE A 40 4.19 -4.56 -20.19
C ILE A 40 4.81 -3.50 -19.27
N GLY A 41 5.89 -2.86 -19.72
CA GLY A 41 6.59 -1.85 -18.92
C GLY A 41 5.74 -0.62 -18.58
N THR A 42 4.75 -0.30 -19.40
CA THR A 42 3.83 0.81 -19.14
C THR A 42 2.63 0.39 -18.29
N ILE A 43 2.06 -0.81 -18.50
CA ILE A 43 0.92 -1.32 -17.73
C ILE A 43 1.25 -1.42 -16.24
N TYR A 44 2.46 -1.88 -15.91
CA TYR A 44 2.87 -2.10 -14.52
C TYR A 44 3.34 -0.83 -13.79
N ARG A 45 3.23 0.34 -14.43
CA ARG A 45 3.42 1.61 -13.72
C ARG A 45 2.29 1.84 -12.72
N PRO A 46 2.58 2.31 -11.50
CA PRO A 46 1.55 2.55 -10.48
C PRO A 46 0.40 3.44 -10.96
N GLU A 47 0.71 4.50 -11.72
CA GLU A 47 -0.33 5.43 -12.20
C GLU A 47 -1.24 4.81 -13.27
N VAL A 48 -0.75 3.79 -14.00
CA VAL A 48 -1.49 3.12 -15.08
C VAL A 48 -2.32 1.97 -14.54
N LEU A 49 -1.81 1.24 -13.54
CA LEU A 49 -2.56 0.18 -12.86
C LEU A 49 -3.89 0.71 -12.32
N GLN A 50 -3.92 1.92 -11.75
CA GLN A 50 -5.15 2.53 -11.25
C GLN A 50 -6.18 2.81 -12.36
N LEU A 51 -5.74 3.21 -13.57
CA LEU A 51 -6.62 3.49 -14.70
C LEU A 51 -7.22 2.23 -15.32
N ILE A 52 -6.48 1.11 -15.28
CA ILE A 52 -6.92 -0.18 -15.83
C ILE A 52 -7.89 -0.89 -14.88
N LEU A 53 -7.89 -0.53 -13.59
CA LEU A 53 -8.81 -1.06 -12.59
C LEU A 53 -10.24 -0.50 -12.72
N ASP A 54 -10.43 0.65 -13.38
CA ASP A 54 -11.76 1.17 -13.71
C ASP A 54 -12.32 0.43 -14.94
N PRO A 55 -13.36 -0.42 -14.79
CA PRO A 55 -13.90 -1.21 -15.90
C PRO A 55 -14.51 -0.37 -17.03
N VAL A 56 -14.92 0.88 -16.76
CA VAL A 56 -15.53 1.76 -17.77
C VAL A 56 -14.48 2.28 -18.75
N GLU A 57 -13.32 2.69 -18.25
CA GLU A 57 -12.27 3.26 -19.10
C GLU A 57 -11.25 2.22 -19.61
N LYS A 58 -11.21 1.03 -19.01
CA LYS A 58 -10.22 -0.01 -19.28
C LYS A 58 -10.03 -0.33 -20.76
N ALA A 59 -11.12 -0.54 -21.51
CA ALA A 59 -11.04 -0.95 -22.91
C ALA A 59 -10.40 0.14 -23.79
N THR A 60 -10.80 1.40 -23.60
CA THR A 60 -10.26 2.54 -24.34
C THR A 60 -8.81 2.82 -23.97
N TRP A 61 -8.45 2.66 -22.69
CA TRP A 61 -7.07 2.80 -22.24
C TRP A 61 -6.13 1.75 -22.84
N VAL A 62 -6.54 0.48 -22.81
CA VAL A 62 -5.72 -0.63 -23.32
C VAL A 62 -5.54 -0.52 -24.83
N ASP A 63 -6.58 -0.17 -25.59
CA ASP A 63 -6.46 0.06 -27.05
C ASP A 63 -5.50 1.23 -27.35
N SER A 64 -5.70 2.36 -26.68
CA SER A 64 -4.86 3.55 -26.83
C SER A 64 -3.38 3.28 -26.49
N LEU A 65 -3.13 2.45 -25.47
CA LEU A 65 -1.80 2.02 -25.08
C LEU A 65 -1.16 1.10 -26.11
N ALA A 66 -1.88 0.08 -26.58
CA ALA A 66 -1.40 -0.85 -27.60
C ALA A 66 -1.03 -0.11 -28.90
N VAL A 67 -1.89 0.79 -29.36
CA VAL A 67 -1.62 1.64 -30.54
C VAL A 67 -0.38 2.51 -30.32
N ALA A 68 -0.21 3.11 -29.13
CA ALA A 68 0.95 3.94 -28.82
C ALA A 68 2.26 3.14 -28.83
N ALA A 69 2.27 1.97 -28.19
CA ALA A 69 3.43 1.08 -28.14
C ALA A 69 3.80 0.54 -29.52
N GLY A 70 2.82 0.05 -30.28
CA GLY A 70 3.03 -0.45 -31.64
C GLY A 70 3.49 0.65 -32.61
N ALA A 71 2.99 1.87 -32.44
CA ALA A 71 3.45 3.02 -33.22
C ALA A 71 4.91 3.36 -32.92
N LEU A 72 5.28 3.45 -31.63
CA LEU A 72 6.64 3.78 -31.23
C LEU A 72 7.63 2.70 -31.67
N ALA A 73 7.31 1.42 -31.50
CA ALA A 73 8.18 0.32 -31.91
C ALA A 73 8.49 0.35 -33.43
N ARG A 74 7.48 0.65 -34.26
CA ARG A 74 7.65 0.78 -35.72
C ARG A 74 8.39 2.07 -36.11
N GLU A 75 8.18 3.17 -35.39
CA GLU A 75 8.96 4.40 -35.58
C GLU A 75 10.45 4.12 -35.32
N LYS A 76 10.79 3.40 -34.25
CA LYS A 76 12.17 2.98 -33.95
C LYS A 76 12.76 2.00 -34.96
N ALA A 77 11.91 1.27 -35.68
CA ALA A 77 12.29 0.47 -36.84
C ALA A 77 12.47 1.29 -38.14
N GLY A 78 12.24 2.59 -38.10
CA GLY A 78 12.36 3.49 -39.26
C GLY A 78 11.17 3.47 -40.21
N TYR A 79 10.01 2.95 -39.80
CA TYR A 79 8.81 2.97 -40.65
C TYR A 79 8.27 4.41 -40.80
N PRO A 80 7.80 4.80 -42.00
CA PRO A 80 7.13 6.07 -42.18
C PRO A 80 5.75 6.06 -41.51
N ILE A 81 5.26 7.24 -41.10
CA ILE A 81 3.97 7.39 -40.39
C ILE A 81 2.81 6.78 -41.18
N SER A 82 2.80 6.90 -42.50
CA SER A 82 1.78 6.32 -43.39
C SER A 82 1.68 4.80 -43.25
N LYS A 83 2.83 4.11 -43.28
CA LYS A 83 2.90 2.65 -43.10
C LYS A 83 2.50 2.22 -41.71
N ILE A 84 2.90 2.98 -40.68
CA ILE A 84 2.49 2.72 -39.29
C ILE A 84 0.97 2.83 -39.15
N ALA A 85 0.37 3.87 -39.73
CA ALA A 85 -1.07 4.10 -39.73
C ALA A 85 -1.84 2.97 -40.41
N GLU A 86 -1.36 2.51 -41.57
CA GLU A 86 -1.90 1.36 -42.30
C GLU A 86 -1.83 0.08 -41.47
N GLU A 87 -0.65 -0.28 -40.94
CA GLU A 87 -0.47 -1.52 -40.18
C GLU A 87 -1.26 -1.55 -38.86
N LEU A 88 -1.45 -0.40 -38.21
CA LEU A 88 -2.21 -0.30 -36.96
C LEU A 88 -3.71 -0.06 -37.17
N GLY A 89 -4.17 0.14 -38.42
CA GLY A 89 -5.57 0.47 -38.70
C GLY A 89 -6.03 1.76 -38.02
N ARG A 90 -5.18 2.80 -38.04
CA ARG A 90 -5.43 4.11 -37.42
C ARG A 90 -5.09 5.24 -38.39
N SER A 91 -5.58 6.45 -38.13
CA SER A 91 -5.21 7.60 -38.96
C SER A 91 -3.76 8.05 -38.71
N GLU A 92 -3.10 8.62 -39.71
CA GLU A 92 -1.76 9.21 -39.53
C GLU A 92 -1.75 10.30 -38.45
N SER A 93 -2.85 11.05 -38.30
CA SER A 93 -3.00 12.06 -37.25
C SER A 93 -2.96 11.43 -35.87
N THR A 94 -3.70 10.33 -35.68
CA THR A 94 -3.70 9.55 -34.43
C THR A 94 -2.30 9.05 -34.12
N VAL A 95 -1.65 8.38 -35.07
CA VAL A 95 -0.26 7.88 -34.91
C VAL A 95 0.69 9.01 -34.53
N ARG A 96 0.64 10.14 -35.25
CA ARG A 96 1.49 11.31 -34.98
C ARG A 96 1.25 11.90 -33.59
N ASN A 97 0.01 11.90 -33.11
CA ASN A 97 -0.33 12.39 -31.78
C ASN A 97 0.23 11.48 -30.68
N HIS A 98 0.13 10.16 -30.83
CA HIS A 98 0.76 9.19 -29.92
C HIS A 98 2.28 9.32 -29.95
N LEU A 99 2.89 9.29 -31.14
CA LEU A 99 4.34 9.40 -31.28
C LEU A 99 4.87 10.68 -30.65
N LYS A 100 4.20 11.83 -30.82
CA LYS A 100 4.59 13.11 -30.22
C LYS A 100 4.29 13.23 -28.72
N GLY A 101 3.68 12.23 -28.10
CA GLY A 101 3.31 12.27 -26.67
C GLY A 101 2.18 13.24 -26.35
N LYS A 102 1.35 13.61 -27.34
CA LYS A 102 0.18 14.49 -27.13
C LYS A 102 -0.96 13.75 -26.43
N THR A 103 -1.04 12.44 -26.61
CA THR A 103 -1.95 11.58 -25.87
C THR A 103 -1.29 11.10 -24.59
N LYS A 104 -2.07 10.85 -23.54
CA LYS A 104 -1.54 10.35 -22.27
C LYS A 104 -0.89 8.96 -22.43
N ALA A 105 -1.47 8.07 -23.23
CA ALA A 105 -0.83 6.79 -23.60
C ALA A 105 0.51 6.97 -24.33
N GLY A 106 0.55 7.89 -25.31
CA GLY A 106 1.80 8.19 -26.04
C GLY A 106 2.90 8.76 -25.15
N LYS A 107 2.54 9.63 -24.20
CA LYS A 107 3.47 10.18 -23.20
C LYS A 107 4.06 9.07 -22.33
N LEU A 108 3.22 8.22 -21.74
CA LEU A 108 3.64 7.13 -20.86
C LEU A 108 4.53 6.12 -21.58
N VAL A 109 4.16 5.71 -22.79
CA VAL A 109 4.96 4.77 -23.61
C VAL A 109 6.33 5.34 -23.94
N ARG A 110 6.41 6.64 -24.28
CA ARG A 110 7.68 7.31 -24.55
C ARG A 110 8.58 7.33 -23.31
N GLU A 111 8.03 7.69 -22.16
CA GLU A 111 8.77 7.65 -20.90
C GLU A 111 9.25 6.22 -20.58
N THR A 112 8.44 5.19 -20.85
CA THR A 112 8.83 3.79 -20.65
C THR A 112 9.96 3.39 -21.58
N TYR A 113 9.92 3.83 -22.85
CA TYR A 113 11.02 3.62 -23.79
C TYR A 113 12.32 4.28 -23.30
N GLU A 114 12.24 5.49 -22.75
CA GLU A 114 13.41 6.18 -22.22
C GLU A 114 14.02 5.47 -21.01
N LEU A 115 13.19 4.97 -20.09
CA LEU A 115 13.65 4.15 -18.96
C LEU A 115 14.29 2.84 -19.44
N LEU A 116 13.66 2.18 -20.41
CA LEU A 116 14.18 0.97 -21.03
C LEU A 116 15.54 1.25 -21.70
N ALA A 117 15.67 2.37 -22.42
CA ALA A 117 16.90 2.77 -23.09
C ALA A 117 18.04 3.09 -22.12
N ARG A 118 17.72 3.54 -20.91
CA ARG A 118 18.70 3.77 -19.83
C ARG A 118 19.02 2.51 -19.01
N GLY A 119 18.31 1.40 -19.22
CA GLY A 119 18.44 0.19 -18.40
C GLY A 119 17.88 0.35 -16.98
N GLU A 120 17.04 1.36 -16.75
CA GLU A 120 16.46 1.69 -15.44
C GLU A 120 15.06 1.07 -15.25
N LEU A 121 14.51 0.43 -16.28
CA LEU A 121 13.19 -0.17 -16.21
C LEU A 121 13.23 -1.48 -15.39
N LYS A 122 12.95 -1.36 -14.08
CA LYS A 122 12.79 -2.50 -13.18
C LYS A 122 11.32 -2.91 -13.12
N LEU A 123 10.98 -4.05 -13.70
CA LEU A 123 9.63 -4.61 -13.60
C LEU A 123 9.60 -5.69 -12.53
N VAL A 124 9.01 -5.33 -11.39
CA VAL A 124 8.68 -6.26 -10.32
C VAL A 124 7.18 -6.51 -10.42
N ILE A 125 6.82 -7.67 -10.95
CA ILE A 125 5.40 -8.06 -11.08
C ILE A 125 5.05 -8.97 -9.89
N PRO A 126 4.19 -8.50 -8.97
CA PRO A 126 3.63 -9.40 -7.98
C PRO A 126 2.61 -10.31 -8.69
N ILE A 127 2.86 -11.63 -8.70
CA ILE A 127 1.92 -12.63 -9.27
C ILE A 127 0.58 -12.59 -8.50
N LYS A 128 0.56 -12.06 -7.27
CA LYS A 128 -0.63 -11.77 -6.48
C LYS A 128 -0.57 -10.30 -6.02
N GLY A 129 -1.44 -9.41 -6.53
CA GLY A 129 -1.45 -8.02 -6.02
C GLY A 129 -2.28 -6.95 -6.71
N VAL A 130 -2.86 -7.17 -7.90
CA VAL A 130 -3.74 -6.15 -8.54
C VAL A 130 -5.21 -6.34 -8.16
N LEU A 131 -5.56 -7.46 -7.52
CA LEU A 131 -6.93 -7.78 -7.09
C LEU A 131 -7.01 -7.89 -5.57
N VAL A 132 -6.63 -6.84 -4.84
CA VAL A 132 -7.33 -6.62 -3.57
C VAL A 132 -8.70 -6.12 -3.98
N THR A 133 -9.69 -7.02 -4.01
CA THR A 133 -11.07 -6.65 -4.32
C THR A 133 -11.54 -5.61 -3.32
N GLN A 134 -12.38 -4.66 -3.74
CA GLN A 134 -12.98 -3.68 -2.82
C GLN A 134 -13.67 -4.38 -1.64
N ASP A 135 -14.17 -5.60 -1.84
CA ASP A 135 -14.77 -6.42 -0.79
C ASP A 135 -13.76 -6.85 0.27
N LYS A 136 -12.52 -7.19 -0.12
CA LYS A 136 -11.44 -7.52 0.84
C LYS A 136 -10.99 -6.29 1.62
N ILE A 137 -11.01 -5.11 0.97
CA ILE A 137 -10.71 -3.84 1.63
C ILE A 137 -11.78 -3.53 2.67
N LYS A 138 -13.07 -3.63 2.30
CA LYS A 138 -14.19 -3.42 3.22
C LYS A 138 -14.18 -4.41 4.39
N GLU A 139 -13.93 -5.69 4.12
CA GLU A 139 -13.80 -6.72 5.15
C GLU A 139 -12.69 -6.36 6.15
N LEU A 140 -11.53 -5.91 5.65
CA LEU A 140 -10.41 -5.48 6.49
C LEU A 140 -10.72 -4.19 7.27
N GLU A 141 -11.40 -3.22 6.65
CA GLU A 141 -11.84 -1.98 7.31
C GLU A 141 -12.83 -2.26 8.45
N GLU A 142 -13.81 -3.15 8.23
CA GLU A 142 -14.73 -3.61 9.27
C GLU A 142 -13.99 -4.31 10.40
N ARG A 143 -13.04 -5.19 10.07
CA ARG A 143 -12.21 -5.90 11.06
C ARG A 143 -11.38 -4.94 11.91
N VAL A 144 -10.80 -3.90 11.30
CA VAL A 144 -10.04 -2.87 12.02
C VAL A 144 -10.96 -2.12 12.98
N LYS A 145 -12.15 -1.75 12.53
CA LYS A 145 -13.13 -1.04 13.38
C LYS A 145 -13.61 -1.89 14.56
N GLU A 146 -13.82 -3.19 14.36
CA GLU A 146 -14.14 -4.13 15.44
C GLU A 146 -13.00 -4.20 16.46
N LEU A 147 -11.77 -4.39 16.00
CA LEU A 147 -10.59 -4.47 16.86
C LEU A 147 -10.31 -3.17 17.62
N GLU A 148 -10.58 -2.02 17.02
CA GLU A 148 -10.48 -0.72 17.70
C GLU A 148 -11.50 -0.59 18.82
N LYS A 149 -12.73 -1.06 18.58
CA LYS A 149 -13.79 -1.08 19.60
C LYS A 149 -13.43 -2.03 20.75
N GLU A 150 -12.99 -3.25 20.45
CA GLU A 150 -12.53 -4.20 21.46
C GLU A 150 -11.36 -3.64 22.27
N ASN A 151 -10.39 -3.00 21.62
CA ASN A 151 -9.29 -2.33 22.32
C ASN A 151 -9.75 -1.21 23.25
N ALA A 152 -10.75 -0.43 22.83
CA ALA A 152 -11.31 0.63 23.67
C ALA A 152 -12.01 0.05 24.90
N GLU A 153 -12.84 -0.99 24.73
CA GLU A 153 -13.53 -1.68 25.83
C GLU A 153 -12.55 -2.35 26.80
N LEU A 154 -11.50 -3.00 26.28
CA LEU A 154 -10.46 -3.63 27.10
C LEU A 154 -9.65 -2.58 27.88
N LYS A 155 -9.34 -1.43 27.27
CA LYS A 155 -8.68 -0.32 27.98
C LYS A 155 -9.54 0.24 29.11
N GLU A 156 -10.85 0.38 28.89
CA GLU A 156 -11.76 0.87 29.93
C GLU A 156 -11.85 -0.12 31.09
N LYS A 157 -11.97 -1.42 30.81
CA LYS A 157 -11.96 -2.46 31.83
C LYS A 157 -10.65 -2.47 32.64
N LEU A 158 -9.51 -2.35 31.98
CA LEU A 158 -8.20 -2.24 32.64
C LEU A 158 -8.14 -1.04 33.58
N GLN A 159 -8.61 0.14 33.14
CA GLN A 159 -8.67 1.33 33.99
C GLN A 159 -9.59 1.14 35.19
N GLN A 160 -10.75 0.51 35.00
CA GLN A 160 -11.67 0.22 36.11
C GLN A 160 -11.02 -0.71 37.14
N THR A 161 -10.36 -1.78 36.72
CA THR A 161 -9.65 -2.69 37.64
C THR A 161 -8.51 -1.98 38.37
N GLU A 162 -7.68 -1.19 37.68
CA GLU A 162 -6.62 -0.41 38.33
C GLU A 162 -7.17 0.59 39.36
N THR A 163 -8.33 1.20 39.09
CA THR A 163 -8.96 2.11 40.05
C THR A 163 -9.51 1.36 41.26
N GLN A 164 -10.06 0.16 41.08
CA GLN A 164 -10.53 -0.68 42.17
C GLN A 164 -9.38 -1.11 43.09
N GLU A 165 -8.25 -1.53 42.53
CA GLU A 165 -7.06 -1.89 43.31
C GLU A 165 -6.55 -0.70 44.13
N LYS A 166 -6.47 0.50 43.54
CA LYS A 166 -6.09 1.72 44.25
C LYS A 166 -7.07 2.09 45.37
N VAL A 167 -8.37 1.94 45.13
CA VAL A 167 -9.39 2.18 46.16
C VAL A 167 -9.20 1.21 47.33
N GLU A 168 -8.96 -0.07 47.06
CA GLU A 168 -8.75 -1.06 48.12
C GLU A 168 -7.47 -0.80 48.93
N GLU A 169 -6.39 -0.37 48.27
CA GLU A 169 -5.16 0.03 48.95
C GLU A 169 -5.38 1.27 49.86
N LEU A 170 -6.09 2.28 49.36
CA LEU A 170 -6.44 3.47 50.13
C LEU A 170 -7.34 3.11 51.34
N MET A 171 -8.29 2.19 51.18
CA MET A 171 -9.13 1.72 52.28
C MET A 171 -8.30 1.06 53.39
N LYS A 172 -7.37 0.17 53.04
CA LYS A 172 -6.45 -0.44 54.02
C LYS A 172 -5.59 0.62 54.73
N ARG A 173 -5.16 1.65 53.99
CA ARG A 173 -4.38 2.76 54.57
C ARG A 173 -5.21 3.59 55.55
N ILE A 174 -6.46 3.92 55.20
CA ILE A 174 -7.39 4.64 56.09
C ILE A 174 -7.62 3.85 57.38
N GLU A 175 -7.85 2.53 57.28
CA GLU A 175 -8.07 1.68 58.46
C GLU A 175 -6.84 1.66 59.38
N SER A 176 -5.62 1.59 58.81
CA SER A 176 -4.38 1.66 59.61
C SER A 176 -4.22 3.01 60.33
N LEU A 177 -4.51 4.11 59.63
CA LEU A 177 -4.43 5.46 60.19
C LEU A 177 -5.49 5.71 61.27
N GLN A 178 -6.69 5.14 61.12
CA GLN A 178 -7.74 5.21 62.14
C GLN A 178 -7.29 4.52 63.44
N LYS A 179 -6.69 3.33 63.35
CA LYS A 179 -6.14 2.63 64.53
C LYS A 179 -5.03 3.44 65.21
N GLU A 180 -4.11 4.01 64.44
CA GLU A 180 -3.07 4.89 64.99
C GLU A 180 -3.65 6.14 65.65
N LEU A 181 -4.72 6.71 65.08
CA LEU A 181 -5.39 7.88 65.62
C LEU A 181 -6.07 7.54 66.96
N GLU A 182 -6.84 6.45 67.02
CA GLU A 182 -7.47 5.97 68.26
C GLU A 182 -6.45 5.72 69.36
N GLU A 183 -5.30 5.13 69.01
CA GLU A 183 -4.23 4.86 69.97
C GLU A 183 -3.60 6.15 70.50
N LYS A 184 -3.39 7.14 69.63
CA LYS A 184 -2.92 8.48 70.02
C LYS A 184 -3.94 9.23 70.87
N GLU A 185 -5.22 9.16 70.55
CA GLU A 185 -6.30 9.76 71.34
C GLU A 185 -6.36 9.15 72.75
N ARG A 186 -6.20 7.83 72.85
CA ARG A 186 -6.10 7.14 74.15
C ARG A 186 -4.93 7.68 74.98
N ILE A 187 -3.75 7.77 74.40
CA ILE A 187 -2.55 8.29 75.07
C ILE A 187 -2.75 9.75 75.50
N LEU A 188 -3.31 10.60 74.62
CA LEU A 188 -3.64 11.99 74.96
C LEU A 188 -4.61 12.07 76.14
N SER A 189 -5.61 11.20 76.20
CA SER A 189 -6.56 11.15 77.31
C SER A 189 -5.89 10.79 78.65
N GLU A 190 -4.91 9.87 78.63
CA GLU A 190 -4.12 9.49 79.80
C GLU A 190 -3.21 10.62 80.27
N ILE A 191 -2.50 11.27 79.33
CA ILE A 191 -1.68 12.45 79.62
C ILE A 191 -2.55 13.56 80.23
N ARG A 192 -3.74 13.81 79.69
CA ARG A 192 -4.66 14.83 80.20
C ARG A 192 -5.08 14.57 81.65
N LYS A 193 -5.33 13.30 82.02
CA LYS A 193 -5.65 12.91 83.39
C LYS A 193 -4.47 13.18 84.34
N LEU A 194 -3.26 12.82 83.94
CA LEU A 194 -2.03 13.03 84.73
C LEU A 194 -1.70 14.52 84.94
N VAL A 195 -1.92 15.36 83.92
CA VAL A 195 -1.72 16.80 84.04
C VAL A 195 -2.74 17.44 85.00
N CYS A 196 -4.02 17.01 84.95
CA CYS A 196 -5.06 17.52 85.85
C CYS A 196 -4.78 17.23 87.34
N THR A 197 -4.17 16.08 87.65
CA THR A 197 -3.79 15.73 89.03
C THR A 197 -2.60 16.54 89.54
N THR A 198 -1.75 17.04 88.65
CA THR A 198 -0.52 17.77 89.02
C THR A 198 -0.75 19.27 89.25
N ILE A 199 -1.85 19.84 88.70
CA ILE A 199 -2.20 21.26 88.84
C ILE A 199 -3.01 21.55 90.14
N HIS A 200 -3.55 20.53 90.80
CA HIS A 200 -4.33 20.65 92.05
C HIS A 200 -3.58 20.18 93.32
N SER A 201 -2.26 19.95 93.23
CA SER A 201 -1.36 19.68 94.36
C SER A 201 -0.46 20.89 94.61
#